data_AF-H0A3W3-F1
#
_entry.id   AF-H0A3W3-F1
#
_cell.length_a   1.000
_cell.length_b   1.000
_cell.length_c   1.000
_cell.angle_alpha   90.00
_cell.angle_beta   90.00
_cell.angle_gamma   90.00
#
_symmetry.space_group_name_H-M   'P 1'
#
loop_
_entity.id
_entity.type
_entity.pdbx_description
1 polymer ?
#
loop_
_entity_poly.entity_id
_entity_poly.type
_entity_poly.pdbx_seq_one_letter_code
_entity_poly.pdbx_strand_id
1 'polypeptide(L)'
;MESVGAILSHTPVWVYILFGFLVSRGIKALKPGEASPARLAVVPALLTAWGLYDLVRLYGVQPGSVLPWVGAVAIGAAFGWMLLRFKPIEADRVRGVIRRPADFTVLPLVLLAFAVKYSFGVMAALSPALLMQARFRLADLALSGLLAGIFLGKFAVYLTRYLAQPVPPPTEAGTTPQAPRSSTPE
;
A
#
# COMPACT_ATOMS: atom_id res chain seq x y z
N MET A 1 -0.49 10.18 -35.96
CA MET A 1 -0.44 9.30 -34.78
C MET A 1 0.84 9.66 -34.06
N GLU A 2 0.79 10.38 -32.94
CA GLU A 2 1.99 10.55 -32.13
C GLU A 2 2.46 9.15 -31.72
N SER A 3 3.70 8.82 -32.07
CA SER A 3 4.30 7.54 -31.75
C SER A 3 4.53 7.46 -30.24
N VAL A 4 4.35 6.28 -29.64
CA VAL A 4 4.56 6.04 -28.19
C VAL A 4 5.94 6.56 -27.72
N GLY A 5 6.94 6.56 -28.62
CA GLY A 5 8.26 7.14 -28.37
C GLY A 5 8.26 8.66 -28.10
N ALA A 6 7.35 9.43 -28.70
CA ALA A 6 7.21 10.86 -28.43
C ALA A 6 6.70 11.11 -26.99
N ILE A 7 5.70 10.33 -26.55
CA ILE A 7 5.17 10.43 -25.19
C ILE A 7 6.27 10.10 -24.16
N LEU A 8 7.03 9.04 -24.41
CA LEU A 8 8.14 8.66 -23.53
C LEU A 8 9.26 9.71 -23.51
N SER A 9 9.63 10.27 -24.67
CA SER A 9 10.68 11.31 -24.71
C SER A 9 10.29 12.63 -24.06
N HIS A 10 8.99 12.98 -24.04
CA HIS A 10 8.48 14.14 -23.31
C HIS A 10 8.11 13.85 -21.84
N THR A 11 8.30 12.63 -21.38
CA THR A 11 8.09 12.28 -19.97
C THR A 11 9.22 12.87 -19.13
N PRO A 12 8.91 13.68 -18.10
CA PRO A 12 9.93 14.23 -17.23
C PRO A 12 10.80 13.16 -16.57
N VAL A 13 12.11 13.41 -16.47
CA VAL A 13 13.10 12.47 -15.91
C VAL A 13 12.72 11.97 -14.50
N TRP A 14 12.11 12.82 -13.68
CA TRP A 14 11.70 12.47 -12.31
C TRP A 14 10.67 11.32 -12.27
N VAL A 15 9.86 11.14 -13.32
CA VAL A 15 8.88 10.03 -13.42
C VAL A 15 9.60 8.70 -13.52
N TYR A 16 10.69 8.63 -14.30
CA TYR A 16 11.52 7.43 -14.42
C TYR A 16 12.25 7.11 -13.11
N ILE A 17 12.75 8.13 -12.42
CA ILE A 17 13.36 7.98 -11.09
C ILE A 17 12.34 7.40 -10.11
N LEU A 18 11.11 7.94 -10.10
CA LEU A 18 10.02 7.44 -9.26
C LEU A 18 9.65 5.99 -9.62
N PHE A 19 9.56 5.66 -10.92
CA PHE A 19 9.27 4.31 -11.38
C PHE A 19 10.34 3.31 -10.89
N GLY A 20 11.63 3.61 -11.12
CA GLY A 20 12.74 2.78 -10.65
C GLY A 20 12.73 2.61 -9.12
N PHE A 21 12.42 3.69 -8.39
CA PHE A 21 12.26 3.64 -6.95
C PHE A 21 11.11 2.73 -6.51
N LEU A 22 9.93 2.81 -7.15
CA LEU A 22 8.77 1.98 -6.85
C LEU A 22 9.02 0.50 -7.15
N VAL A 23 9.66 0.19 -8.28
CA VAL A 23 10.11 -1.17 -8.62
C VAL A 23 11.06 -1.69 -7.53
N SER A 24 12.06 -0.89 -7.14
CA SER A 24 13.01 -1.29 -6.09
C SER A 24 12.33 -1.56 -4.74
N ARG A 25 11.35 -0.72 -4.37
CA ARG A 25 10.54 -0.87 -3.14
C ARG A 25 9.67 -2.12 -3.20
N GLY A 26 9.02 -2.38 -4.34
CA GLY A 26 8.20 -3.57 -4.52
C GLY A 26 9.02 -4.86 -4.53
N ILE A 27 10.21 -4.86 -5.17
CA ILE A 27 11.15 -6.00 -5.11
C ILE A 27 11.63 -6.23 -3.67
N LYS A 28 11.94 -5.17 -2.91
CA LYS A 28 12.28 -5.30 -1.49
C LYS A 28 11.12 -5.87 -0.67
N ALA A 29 9.87 -5.59 -1.02
CA ALA A 29 8.68 -6.16 -0.37
C ALA A 29 8.43 -7.64 -0.70
N LEU A 30 9.07 -8.17 -1.76
CA LEU A 30 9.04 -9.60 -2.12
C LEU A 30 10.01 -10.46 -1.28
N LYS A 31 10.95 -9.84 -0.55
CA LYS A 31 11.88 -10.59 0.30
C LYS A 31 11.26 -10.77 1.70
N PRO A 32 11.31 -11.97 2.30
CA PRO A 32 10.95 -12.16 3.69
C PRO A 32 11.79 -11.22 4.56
N GLY A 33 11.14 -10.47 5.44
CA GLY A 33 11.82 -9.45 6.21
C GLY A 33 10.97 -8.90 7.33
N GLU A 34 11.65 -8.29 8.29
CA GLU A 34 11.05 -7.61 9.42
C GLU A 34 10.66 -6.18 9.00
N ALA A 35 9.36 -5.90 8.90
CA ALA A 35 8.84 -4.59 8.50
C ALA A 35 8.06 -3.96 9.64
N SER A 36 8.40 -2.70 9.99
CA SER A 36 7.63 -1.94 10.98
C SER A 36 6.25 -1.57 10.41
N PRO A 37 5.18 -1.59 11.24
CA PRO A 37 3.83 -1.16 10.83
C PRO A 37 3.81 0.23 10.20
N ALA A 38 4.66 1.14 10.68
CA ALA A 38 4.78 2.50 10.14
C ALA A 38 5.28 2.52 8.68
N ARG A 39 6.26 1.69 8.33
CA ARG A 39 6.78 1.62 6.94
C ARG A 39 5.72 1.06 5.96
N LEU A 40 4.79 0.27 6.47
CA LEU A 40 3.68 -0.32 5.71
C LEU A 40 2.54 0.67 5.47
N ALA A 41 2.41 1.69 6.32
CA ALA A 41 1.43 2.76 6.18
C ALA A 41 1.81 3.79 5.10
N VAL A 42 3.10 3.91 4.75
CA VAL A 42 3.62 4.98 3.88
C VAL A 42 2.95 4.98 2.50
N VAL A 43 2.86 3.83 1.84
CA VAL A 43 2.26 3.73 0.51
C VAL A 43 0.77 4.06 0.52
N PRO A 44 -0.08 3.45 1.39
CA PRO A 44 -1.48 3.84 1.49
C PRO A 44 -1.66 5.33 1.80
N ALA A 45 -0.91 5.87 2.77
CA ALA A 45 -1.02 7.27 3.16
C ALA A 45 -0.68 8.21 2.00
N LEU A 46 0.39 7.92 1.25
CA LEU A 46 0.77 8.70 0.07
C LEU A 46 -0.32 8.64 -1.02
N LEU A 47 -0.85 7.46 -1.31
CA LEU A 47 -1.91 7.28 -2.32
C LEU A 47 -3.20 8.00 -1.94
N THR A 48 -3.61 7.90 -0.67
CA THR A 48 -4.80 8.58 -0.16
C THR A 48 -4.60 10.09 -0.15
N ALA A 49 -3.46 10.59 0.34
CA ALA A 49 -3.16 12.02 0.36
C ALA A 49 -3.11 12.60 -1.06
N TRP A 50 -2.53 11.87 -2.00
CA TRP A 50 -2.52 12.29 -3.41
C TRP A 50 -3.94 12.29 -3.99
N GLY A 51 -4.73 11.23 -3.78
CA GLY A 51 -6.12 11.19 -4.23
C GLY A 51 -6.95 12.36 -3.67
N LEU A 52 -6.73 12.72 -2.41
CA LEU A 52 -7.37 13.87 -1.77
C LEU A 52 -6.89 15.20 -2.36
N TYR A 53 -5.59 15.31 -2.66
CA TYR A 53 -5.02 16.48 -3.33
C TYR A 53 -5.66 16.69 -4.71
N ASP A 54 -5.77 15.63 -5.52
CA ASP A 54 -6.42 15.68 -6.84
C ASP A 54 -7.91 16.03 -6.70
N LEU A 55 -8.61 15.43 -5.74
CA LEU A 55 -10.01 15.74 -5.43
C LEU A 55 -10.20 17.24 -5.13
N VAL A 56 -9.35 17.82 -4.28
CA VAL A 56 -9.46 19.24 -3.89
C VAL A 56 -9.04 20.17 -5.04
N ARG A 57 -7.94 19.87 -5.72
CA ARG A 57 -7.32 20.78 -6.70
C ARG A 57 -7.91 20.68 -8.10
N LEU A 58 -8.25 19.48 -8.56
CA LEU A 58 -8.68 19.24 -9.94
C LEU A 58 -10.20 19.10 -10.07
N TYR A 59 -10.87 18.54 -9.06
CA TYR A 59 -12.28 18.15 -9.17
C TYR A 59 -13.24 18.91 -8.27
N GLY A 60 -12.71 19.62 -7.26
CA GLY A 60 -13.49 20.36 -6.28
C GLY A 60 -14.19 19.47 -5.25
N VAL A 61 -14.40 20.03 -4.06
CA VAL A 61 -15.07 19.34 -2.94
C VAL A 61 -16.59 19.52 -3.07
N GLN A 62 -17.20 18.73 -3.94
CA GLN A 62 -18.65 18.71 -4.15
C GLN A 62 -19.18 17.27 -4.06
N PRO A 63 -20.46 17.05 -3.73
CA PRO A 63 -21.03 15.71 -3.60
C PRO A 63 -20.79 14.83 -4.84
N GLY A 64 -20.85 15.42 -6.04
CA GLY A 64 -20.61 14.72 -7.31
C GLY A 64 -19.18 14.21 -7.51
N SER A 65 -18.20 14.71 -6.76
CA SER A 65 -16.80 14.26 -6.80
C SER A 65 -16.45 13.43 -5.56
N VAL A 66 -16.95 13.83 -4.39
CA VAL A 66 -16.66 13.19 -3.10
C VAL A 66 -17.32 11.81 -2.99
N LEU A 67 -18.61 11.68 -3.34
CA LEU A 67 -19.33 10.41 -3.18
C LEU A 67 -18.73 9.28 -4.05
N PRO A 68 -18.42 9.50 -5.35
CA PRO A 68 -17.76 8.48 -6.15
C PRO A 68 -16.39 8.08 -5.60
N TRP A 69 -15.60 9.06 -5.13
CA TRP A 69 -14.27 8.81 -4.59
C TRP A 69 -14.33 7.99 -3.30
N VAL A 70 -15.18 8.39 -2.34
CA VAL A 70 -15.37 7.66 -1.08
C VAL A 70 -15.94 6.26 -1.33
N GLY A 71 -16.91 6.13 -2.23
CA GLY A 71 -17.46 4.83 -2.63
C GLY A 71 -16.39 3.91 -3.21
N ALA A 72 -15.52 4.44 -4.08
CA ALA A 72 -14.41 3.69 -4.64
C ALA A 72 -13.37 3.29 -3.59
N VAL A 73 -13.04 4.19 -2.64
CA VAL A 73 -12.18 3.87 -1.48
C VAL A 73 -12.77 2.73 -0.65
N ALA A 74 -14.08 2.76 -0.36
CA ALA A 74 -14.75 1.72 0.41
C ALA A 74 -14.72 0.36 -0.31
N ILE A 75 -15.04 0.36 -1.61
CA ILE A 75 -14.96 -0.85 -2.46
C ILE A 75 -13.53 -1.39 -2.48
N GLY A 76 -12.56 -0.52 -2.76
CA GLY A 76 -11.14 -0.88 -2.75
C GLY A 76 -10.70 -1.47 -1.42
N ALA A 77 -11.11 -0.87 -0.29
CA ALA A 77 -10.78 -1.37 1.04
C ALA A 77 -11.36 -2.75 1.31
N ALA A 78 -12.60 -3.01 0.90
CA ALA A 78 -13.19 -4.34 1.00
C ALA A 78 -12.38 -5.37 0.18
N PHE A 79 -11.97 -5.03 -1.04
CA PHE A 79 -11.11 -5.88 -1.87
C PHE A 79 -9.74 -6.12 -1.24
N GLY A 80 -9.08 -5.07 -0.75
CA GLY A 80 -7.77 -5.17 -0.10
C GLY A 80 -7.80 -6.02 1.17
N TRP A 81 -8.87 -5.89 1.95
CA TRP A 81 -9.13 -6.75 3.11
C TRP A 81 -9.32 -8.21 2.70
N MET A 82 -10.14 -8.47 1.69
CA MET A 82 -10.40 -9.82 1.18
C MET A 82 -9.14 -10.49 0.61
N LEU A 83 -8.24 -9.72 0.01
CA LEU A 83 -6.99 -10.23 -0.55
C LEU A 83 -6.03 -10.75 0.53
N LEU A 84 -6.12 -10.21 1.75
CA LEU A 84 -5.22 -10.52 2.86
C LEU A 84 -5.82 -11.39 3.95
N ARG A 85 -7.15 -11.47 4.06
CA ARG A 85 -7.81 -12.30 5.08
C ARG A 85 -7.40 -13.77 5.00
N PHE A 86 -7.09 -14.27 3.80
CA PHE A 86 -6.74 -15.66 3.55
C PHE A 86 -5.27 -16.00 3.76
N LYS A 87 -4.39 -15.02 4.03
CA LYS A 87 -2.98 -15.31 4.28
C LYS A 87 -2.73 -15.57 5.77
N PRO A 88 -2.01 -16.64 6.14
CA PRO A 88 -1.49 -16.78 7.50
C PRO A 88 -0.45 -15.66 7.71
N ILE A 89 -0.70 -14.81 8.72
CA ILE A 89 0.22 -13.74 9.11
C ILE A 89 0.62 -14.08 10.54
N GLU A 90 1.85 -14.56 10.71
CA GLU A 90 2.47 -14.71 12.02
C GLU A 90 3.11 -13.36 12.37
N ALA A 91 2.47 -12.59 13.24
CA ALA A 91 3.12 -11.45 13.87
C ALA A 91 3.93 -11.94 15.08
N ASP A 92 5.05 -11.28 15.38
CA ASP A 92 5.82 -11.54 16.61
C ASP A 92 5.96 -10.21 17.35
N ARG A 93 5.16 -10.04 18.41
CA ARG A 93 5.11 -8.81 19.21
C ARG A 93 6.34 -8.62 20.11
N VAL A 94 7.13 -9.68 20.36
CA VAL A 94 8.28 -9.65 21.29
C VAL A 94 9.40 -8.73 20.80
N ARG A 95 9.61 -8.67 19.48
CA ARG A 95 10.70 -7.88 18.87
C ARG A 95 10.22 -6.56 18.24
N GLY A 96 8.92 -6.25 18.27
CA GLY A 96 8.34 -5.09 17.59
C GLY A 96 8.36 -5.21 16.05
N VAL A 97 8.47 -6.43 15.52
CA VAL A 97 8.63 -6.71 14.09
C VAL A 97 7.63 -7.76 13.63
N ILE A 98 6.90 -7.42 12.57
CA ILE A 98 6.03 -8.38 11.90
C ILE A 98 6.91 -9.21 10.98
N ARG A 99 7.13 -10.50 11.30
CA ARG A 99 7.73 -11.46 10.38
C ARG A 99 6.73 -11.73 9.26
N ARG A 100 6.80 -10.92 8.21
CA ARG A 100 5.94 -11.10 7.05
C ARG A 100 6.50 -12.21 6.15
N PRO A 101 5.68 -13.21 5.76
CA PRO A 101 5.94 -13.91 4.50
C PRO A 101 5.91 -12.89 3.36
N ALA A 102 6.72 -13.10 2.33
CA ALA A 102 6.84 -12.23 1.17
C ALA A 102 5.47 -11.71 0.66
N ASP A 103 5.31 -10.38 0.55
CA ASP A 103 4.06 -9.80 0.06
C ASP A 103 4.09 -9.61 -1.45
N PHE A 104 3.79 -10.69 -2.16
CA PHE A 104 3.70 -10.74 -3.63
C PHE A 104 2.63 -9.82 -4.23
N THR A 105 1.72 -9.27 -3.44
CA THR A 105 0.62 -8.43 -3.95
C THR A 105 0.97 -6.95 -3.99
N VAL A 106 1.99 -6.50 -3.23
CA VAL A 106 2.36 -5.07 -3.15
C VAL A 106 2.98 -4.58 -4.44
N LEU A 107 3.95 -5.31 -5.01
CA LEU A 107 4.62 -4.92 -6.25
C LEU A 107 3.63 -4.69 -7.41
N PRO A 108 2.77 -5.67 -7.79
CA PRO A 108 1.83 -5.45 -8.90
C PRO A 108 0.83 -4.34 -8.61
N LEU A 109 0.38 -4.17 -7.36
CA LEU A 109 -0.56 -3.12 -6.99
C LEU A 109 0.06 -1.71 -7.05
N VAL A 110 1.32 -1.56 -6.63
CA VAL A 110 2.07 -0.31 -6.73
C VAL A 110 2.32 0.04 -8.20
N LEU A 111 2.73 -0.94 -9.02
CA LEU A 111 2.96 -0.73 -10.45
C LEU A 111 1.66 -0.36 -11.18
N LEU A 112 0.56 -1.03 -10.85
CA LEU A 112 -0.77 -0.70 -11.38
C LEU A 112 -1.17 0.73 -11.00
N ALA A 113 -0.99 1.10 -9.72
CA ALA A 113 -1.32 2.44 -9.25
C ALA A 113 -0.50 3.53 -9.96
N PHE A 114 0.79 3.28 -10.17
CA PHE A 114 1.66 4.16 -10.93
C PHE A 114 1.21 4.27 -12.39
N ALA A 115 0.95 3.14 -13.07
CA ALA A 115 0.55 3.13 -14.47
C ALA A 115 -0.76 3.89 -14.70
N VAL A 116 -1.73 3.73 -13.80
CA VAL A 116 -2.99 4.49 -13.81
C VAL A 116 -2.73 5.99 -13.67
N LYS A 117 -2.04 6.41 -12.59
CA LYS A 117 -1.73 7.83 -12.32
C LYS A 117 -0.96 8.48 -13.47
N TYR A 118 0.02 7.75 -14.00
CA TYR A 118 0.81 8.20 -15.14
C TYR A 118 -0.05 8.38 -16.39
N SER A 119 -0.92 7.42 -16.69
CA SER A 119 -1.80 7.50 -17.87
C SER A 119 -2.76 8.69 -17.79
N PHE A 120 -3.41 8.88 -16.64
CA PHE A 120 -4.30 10.04 -16.42
C PHE A 120 -3.52 11.36 -16.48
N GLY A 121 -2.32 11.41 -15.91
CA GLY A 121 -1.45 12.58 -15.99
C GLY A 121 -1.04 12.94 -17.42
N VAL A 122 -0.64 11.94 -18.21
CA VAL A 122 -0.30 12.13 -19.65
C VAL A 122 -1.52 12.61 -20.42
N MET A 123 -2.68 11.97 -20.25
CA MET A 123 -3.90 12.37 -20.94
C MET A 123 -4.33 13.80 -20.57
N ALA A 124 -4.24 14.17 -19.29
CA ALA A 124 -4.55 15.51 -18.83
C ALA A 124 -3.56 16.56 -19.38
N ALA A 125 -2.28 16.21 -19.52
CA ALA A 125 -1.26 17.09 -20.09
C ALA A 125 -1.41 17.28 -21.60
N LEU A 126 -1.72 16.21 -22.34
CA LEU A 126 -1.94 16.26 -23.79
C LEU A 126 -3.24 16.96 -24.18
N SER A 127 -4.27 16.87 -23.33
CA SER A 127 -5.58 17.45 -23.62
C SER A 127 -6.26 17.92 -22.33
N PRO A 128 -6.00 19.15 -21.88
CA PRO A 128 -6.64 19.73 -20.70
C PRO A 128 -8.17 19.73 -20.75
N ALA A 129 -8.75 19.75 -21.96
CA ALA A 129 -10.18 19.63 -22.19
C ALA A 129 -10.79 18.32 -21.64
N LEU A 130 -10.00 17.26 -21.49
CA LEU A 130 -10.45 16.01 -20.86
C LEU A 130 -10.84 16.20 -19.40
N LEU A 131 -10.20 17.13 -18.67
CA LEU A 131 -10.55 17.44 -17.28
C LEU A 131 -11.96 18.01 -17.14
N MET A 132 -12.53 18.59 -18.21
CA MET A 132 -13.91 19.08 -18.22
C MET A 132 -14.93 17.94 -18.42
N GLN A 133 -14.51 16.80 -18.96
CA GLN A 133 -15.40 15.68 -19.28
C GLN A 133 -15.76 14.89 -18.00
N ALA A 134 -17.06 14.75 -17.71
CA ALA A 134 -17.53 14.04 -16.52
C ALA A 134 -17.00 12.60 -16.44
N ARG A 135 -16.97 11.88 -17.57
CA ARG A 135 -16.45 10.50 -17.65
C ARG A 135 -14.98 10.38 -17.23
N PHE A 136 -14.14 11.33 -17.64
CA PHE A 136 -12.71 11.31 -17.34
C PHE A 136 -12.47 11.58 -15.86
N ARG A 137 -13.17 12.60 -15.31
CA ARG A 137 -13.17 12.92 -13.88
C ARG A 137 -13.62 11.75 -13.01
N LEU A 138 -14.76 11.13 -13.36
CA LEU A 138 -15.27 9.98 -12.63
C LEU A 138 -14.33 8.78 -12.70
N ALA A 139 -13.73 8.52 -13.86
CA ALA A 139 -12.79 7.42 -14.02
C ALA A 139 -11.53 7.63 -13.17
N ASP A 140 -10.94 8.83 -13.17
CA ASP A 140 -9.75 9.12 -12.35
C ASP A 140 -10.05 9.08 -10.85
N LEU A 141 -11.18 9.68 -10.43
CA LEU A 141 -11.64 9.62 -9.04
C LEU A 141 -11.91 8.18 -8.57
N ALA A 142 -12.58 7.38 -9.40
CA ALA A 142 -12.90 5.99 -9.07
C ALA A 142 -11.63 5.14 -9.00
N LEU A 143 -10.73 5.23 -9.98
CA LEU A 143 -9.50 4.43 -9.99
C LEU A 143 -8.55 4.85 -8.86
N SER A 144 -8.37 6.15 -8.64
CA SER A 144 -7.53 6.66 -7.55
C SER A 144 -8.08 6.25 -6.18
N GLY A 145 -9.40 6.39 -5.98
CA GLY A 145 -10.08 5.95 -4.75
C GLY A 145 -9.96 4.44 -4.54
N LEU A 146 -10.21 3.64 -5.57
CA LEU A 146 -10.15 2.18 -5.49
C LEU A 146 -8.73 1.68 -5.14
N LEU A 147 -7.71 2.24 -5.79
CA LEU A 147 -6.31 1.89 -5.49
C LEU A 147 -5.93 2.29 -4.05
N ALA A 148 -6.26 3.51 -3.63
CA ALA A 148 -6.02 3.97 -2.25
C ALA A 148 -6.75 3.06 -1.24
N GLY A 149 -8.00 2.71 -1.54
CA GLY A 149 -8.81 1.77 -0.78
C GLY A 149 -8.14 0.42 -0.60
N ILE A 150 -7.66 -0.22 -1.67
CA ILE A 150 -7.01 -1.54 -1.58
C ILE A 150 -5.81 -1.52 -0.61
N PHE A 151 -4.97 -0.48 -0.68
CA PHE A 151 -3.87 -0.34 0.26
C PHE A 151 -4.34 -0.09 1.70
N LEU A 152 -5.39 0.73 1.89
CA LEU A 152 -6.01 0.96 3.20
C LEU A 152 -6.59 -0.31 3.81
N GLY A 153 -7.33 -1.10 3.03
CA GLY A 153 -7.93 -2.36 3.46
C GLY A 153 -6.88 -3.39 3.85
N LYS A 154 -5.80 -3.50 3.06
CA LYS A 154 -4.64 -4.33 3.42
C LYS A 154 -4.03 -3.86 4.74
N PHE A 155 -3.80 -2.55 4.90
CA PHE A 155 -3.25 -1.98 6.12
C PHE A 155 -4.11 -2.24 7.35
N ALA A 156 -5.44 -2.15 7.23
CA ALA A 156 -6.37 -2.44 8.30
C ALA A 156 -6.26 -3.90 8.80
N VAL A 157 -6.09 -4.88 7.90
CA VAL A 157 -5.83 -6.29 8.29
C VAL A 157 -4.53 -6.43 9.07
N TYR A 158 -3.46 -5.72 8.67
CA TYR A 158 -2.20 -5.77 9.41
C TYR A 158 -2.33 -5.16 10.80
N LEU A 159 -3.05 -4.04 10.91
CA LEU A 159 -3.27 -3.37 12.19
C LEU A 159 -4.11 -4.22 13.15
N THR A 160 -5.21 -4.81 12.66
CA THR A 160 -6.08 -5.65 13.49
C THR A 160 -5.34 -6.89 14.00
N ARG A 161 -4.53 -7.54 13.16
CA ARG A 161 -3.71 -8.69 13.59
C ARG A 161 -2.57 -8.31 14.53
N TYR A 162 -1.96 -7.14 14.33
CA TYR A 162 -0.94 -6.62 15.26
C TYR A 162 -1.53 -6.28 16.63
N LEU A 163 -2.76 -5.74 16.68
CA LEU A 163 -3.45 -5.43 17.93
C LEU A 163 -3.97 -6.68 18.65
N ALA A 164 -4.39 -7.70 17.91
CA ALA A 164 -4.97 -8.92 18.45
C ALA A 164 -3.97 -9.87 19.13
N GLN A 165 -2.65 -9.72 18.89
CA GLN A 165 -1.67 -10.57 19.57
C GLN A 165 -1.39 -10.06 20.99
N PRO A 166 -1.55 -10.85 22.05
CA PRO A 166 -1.18 -10.44 23.41
C PRO A 166 0.29 -10.02 23.47
N VAL A 167 0.60 -8.94 24.20
CA VAL A 167 1.99 -8.68 24.62
C VAL A 167 2.36 -9.83 25.55
N PRO A 168 3.38 -10.66 25.24
CA PRO A 168 3.77 -11.73 26.15
C PRO A 168 4.21 -11.11 27.47
N PRO A 169 3.77 -11.66 28.61
CA PRO A 169 4.13 -11.13 29.92
C PRO A 169 5.66 -11.10 30.08
N PRO A 170 6.22 -10.08 30.75
CA PRO A 170 7.65 -9.98 30.98
C PRO A 170 8.10 -11.00 32.03
N THR A 171 8.24 -12.27 31.66
CA THR A 171 8.88 -13.33 32.48
C THR A 171 9.29 -14.45 31.53
N GLU A 172 10.56 -14.59 31.12
CA GLU A 172 11.48 -15.63 31.60
C GLU A 172 12.93 -15.40 31.07
N ALA A 173 13.47 -14.18 31.15
CA ALA A 173 14.88 -13.92 30.79
C ALA A 173 15.89 -14.41 31.86
N GLY A 174 15.46 -15.23 32.83
CA GLY A 174 16.22 -15.52 34.04
C GLY A 174 16.30 -16.98 34.48
N THR A 175 15.77 -17.95 33.73
CA THR A 175 15.90 -19.37 34.11
C THR A 175 16.80 -20.07 33.12
N THR A 176 18.11 -19.92 33.32
CA THR A 176 19.08 -20.89 32.82
C THR A 176 18.62 -22.29 33.23
N PRO A 177 18.49 -23.28 32.32
CA PRO A 177 18.31 -24.66 32.72
C PRO A 177 19.53 -25.09 33.54
N GLN A 178 19.43 -25.06 34.87
CA GLN A 178 20.46 -25.63 35.72
C GLN A 178 20.37 -27.14 35.57
N ALA A 179 21.43 -27.71 35.00
CA ALA A 179 21.57 -29.11 34.63
C ALA A 179 21.16 -30.07 35.77
N PRO A 180 20.70 -31.31 35.44
CA PRO A 180 20.37 -32.30 36.46
C PRO A 180 21.62 -32.54 37.32
N ARG A 181 21.52 -32.28 38.62
CA ARG A 181 22.55 -32.72 39.58
C ARG A 181 22.55 -34.25 39.54
N SER A 182 23.54 -34.81 38.87
CA SER A 182 23.84 -36.24 38.94
C SER A 182 24.14 -36.58 40.40
N SER A 183 23.21 -37.30 41.02
CA SER A 183 23.45 -38.06 42.23
C SER A 183 24.63 -39.02 42.01
N THR A 184 25.69 -38.88 42.79
CA THR A 184 26.67 -39.95 43.00
C THR A 184 26.59 -40.32 44.48
N PRO A 185 26.20 -41.56 44.83
CA PRO A 185 26.28 -42.06 46.19
C PRO A 185 27.66 -42.72 46.39
N GLU A 186 28.47 -42.19 47.31
CA GLU A 186 29.43 -42.95 48.15
C GLU A 186 29.69 -42.16 49.44
#